data_AF-A0A0J6FAY0-F1
#
_entry.id   AF-A0A0J6FAY0-F1
#
_cell.length_a   1.000
_cell.length_b   1.000
_cell.length_c   1.000
_cell.angle_alpha   90.00
_cell.angle_beta   90.00
_cell.angle_gamma   90.00
#
_symmetry.space_group_name_H-M   'P 1'
#
loop_
_entity.id
_entity.type
_entity.pdbx_description
1 polymer ?
#
loop_
_entity_poly.entity_id
_entity_poly.type
_entity_poly.pdbx_seq_one_letter_code
_entity_poly.pdbx_strand_id
1 'polypeptide(L)'
;MSTPYILLFGDQTETNFNVRALFEYSKQSDRLRSYIQRSQESARRAFENAAVPDVKKYAFDSYLGLEERILAEKVPDVVLRTLLLCFTQLGHLIMRLEKDDRVRALWSKQKLLIVASCAGQIPAALAAATQSLDELADAASDIVATSVRAGLDVDRRTSEYSDDRSESWATAVGVSLEEAQGVVATFNQSKVSHRSIC
;
A
#
# COMPACT_ATOMS: atom_id res chain seq x y z
N MET A 1 1.12 -5.21 -33.68
CA MET A 1 0.70 -4.40 -32.51
C MET A 1 1.92 -4.19 -31.63
N SER A 2 2.22 -2.96 -31.20
CA SER A 2 3.34 -2.71 -30.28
C SER A 2 3.00 -3.25 -28.89
N THR A 3 3.92 -3.93 -28.23
CA THR A 3 3.75 -4.40 -26.85
C THR A 3 3.45 -3.21 -25.92
N PRO A 4 2.35 -3.23 -25.15
CA PRO A 4 2.02 -2.16 -24.23
C PRO A 4 3.06 -2.08 -23.09
N TYR A 5 3.38 -0.86 -22.66
CA TYR A 5 4.18 -0.64 -21.46
C TYR A 5 3.23 -0.53 -20.27
N ILE A 6 3.42 -1.40 -19.28
CA ILE A 6 2.54 -1.52 -18.11
C ILE A 6 3.28 -0.98 -16.89
N LEU A 7 2.60 -0.13 -16.13
CA LEU A 7 2.98 0.26 -14.79
C LEU A 7 2.07 -0.47 -13.80
N LEU A 8 2.62 -1.45 -13.09
CA LEU A 8 1.88 -2.31 -12.17
C LEU A 8 2.14 -1.91 -10.71
N PHE A 9 1.05 -1.72 -9.97
CA PHE A 9 1.07 -1.50 -8.52
C PHE A 9 0.46 -2.71 -7.82
N GLY A 10 1.30 -3.46 -7.10
CA GLY A 10 0.89 -4.61 -6.30
C GLY A 10 0.09 -4.22 -5.05
N ASP A 11 -0.30 -5.23 -4.27
CA ASP A 11 -1.15 -5.08 -3.09
C ASP A 11 -0.43 -5.50 -1.79
N GLN A 12 -1.20 -5.74 -0.74
CA GLN A 12 -0.70 -6.17 0.56
C GLN A 12 -0.11 -7.59 0.55
N THR A 13 -0.01 -8.30 -0.57
CA THR A 13 0.77 -9.55 -0.65
C THR A 13 2.25 -9.31 -0.94
N GLU A 14 2.64 -8.09 -1.33
CA GLU A 14 4.01 -7.78 -1.70
C GLU A 14 4.99 -7.89 -0.52
N THR A 15 6.14 -8.53 -0.75
CA THR A 15 7.17 -8.74 0.27
C THR A 15 8.50 -8.09 -0.09
N ASN A 16 8.68 -7.69 -1.35
CA ASN A 16 9.91 -7.07 -1.83
C ASN A 16 9.80 -5.55 -1.89
N PHE A 17 9.75 -4.91 -0.73
CA PHE A 17 9.68 -3.44 -0.62
C PHE A 17 10.98 -2.76 -1.04
N ASN A 18 12.13 -3.37 -0.74
CA ASN A 18 13.47 -2.91 -1.07
C ASN A 18 13.72 -1.43 -0.72
N VAL A 19 13.39 -1.05 0.52
CA VAL A 19 13.53 0.34 1.01
C VAL A 19 14.97 0.80 0.94
N ARG A 20 15.93 -0.10 1.19
CA ARG A 20 17.37 0.20 1.09
C ARG A 20 17.77 0.79 -0.26
N ALA A 21 17.24 0.27 -1.38
CA ALA A 21 17.53 0.81 -2.70
C ALA A 21 17.07 2.27 -2.86
N LEU A 22 15.94 2.64 -2.24
CA LEU A 22 15.44 4.01 -2.26
C LEU A 22 16.37 4.95 -1.48
N PHE A 23 16.81 4.55 -0.29
CA PHE A 23 17.75 5.35 0.51
C PHE A 23 19.09 5.51 -0.19
N GLU A 24 19.64 4.45 -0.79
CA GLU A 24 20.89 4.53 -1.54
C GLU A 24 20.77 5.47 -2.75
N TYR A 25 19.69 5.37 -3.51
CA TYR A 25 19.47 6.24 -4.66
C TYR A 25 19.17 7.70 -4.26
N SER A 26 18.56 7.93 -3.09
CA SER A 26 18.27 9.29 -2.58
C SER A 26 19.53 10.14 -2.37
N LYS A 27 20.71 9.51 -2.23
CA LYS A 27 21.99 10.23 -2.11
C LYS A 27 22.29 11.10 -3.34
N GLN A 28 21.76 10.73 -4.50
CA GLN A 28 21.95 11.39 -5.79
C GLN A 28 20.64 11.92 -6.42
N SER A 29 19.52 11.87 -5.70
CA SER A 29 18.21 12.34 -6.17
C SER A 29 17.57 13.23 -5.13
N ASP A 30 17.51 14.53 -5.40
CA ASP A 30 16.92 15.50 -4.47
C ASP A 30 15.41 15.32 -4.33
N ARG A 31 14.72 14.89 -5.41
CA ARG A 31 13.30 14.53 -5.36
C ARG A 31 13.06 13.36 -4.43
N LEU A 32 13.82 12.28 -4.59
CA LEU A 32 13.63 11.10 -3.74
C LEU A 32 14.03 11.39 -2.29
N ARG A 33 15.10 12.15 -2.06
CA ARG A 33 15.52 12.61 -0.73
C ARG A 33 14.42 13.42 -0.04
N SER A 34 13.87 14.41 -0.73
CA SER A 34 12.77 15.25 -0.25
C SER A 34 11.51 14.42 0.01
N TYR A 35 11.16 13.53 -0.91
CA TYR A 35 10.02 12.61 -0.78
C TYR A 35 10.13 11.74 0.47
N ILE A 36 11.29 11.13 0.75
CA ILE A 36 11.49 10.29 1.93
C ILE A 36 11.26 11.11 3.21
N GLN A 37 11.85 12.30 3.30
CA GLN A 37 11.71 13.19 4.47
C GLN A 37 10.25 13.64 4.67
N ARG A 38 9.63 14.18 3.61
CA ARG A 38 8.25 14.69 3.65
C ARG A 38 7.24 13.57 3.91
N SER A 39 7.48 12.36 3.41
CA SER A 39 6.59 11.22 3.64
C SER A 39 6.62 10.75 5.08
N GLN A 40 7.79 10.78 5.74
CA GLN A 40 7.90 10.45 7.16
C GLN A 40 7.14 11.47 8.02
N GLU A 41 7.30 12.76 7.73
CA GLU A 41 6.56 13.82 8.41
C GLU A 41 5.05 13.74 8.16
N SER A 42 4.64 13.51 6.91
CA SER A 42 3.23 13.43 6.52
C SER A 42 2.53 12.22 7.16
N ALA A 43 3.21 11.07 7.21
CA ALA A 43 2.70 9.89 7.93
C ALA A 43 2.55 10.17 9.43
N ARG A 44 3.55 10.80 10.07
CA ARG A 44 3.48 11.15 11.49
C ARG A 44 2.31 12.08 11.79
N ARG A 45 2.16 13.15 11.02
CA ARG A 45 1.03 14.09 11.14
C ARG A 45 -0.31 13.39 10.93
N ALA A 46 -0.41 12.46 9.98
CA ALA A 46 -1.63 11.70 9.74
C ALA A 46 -2.02 10.84 10.96
N PHE A 47 -1.05 10.19 11.61
CA PHE A 47 -1.29 9.44 12.85
C PHE A 47 -1.67 10.35 14.03
N GLU A 48 -0.97 11.47 14.22
CA GLU A 48 -1.26 12.46 15.25
C GLU A 48 -2.69 13.02 15.12
N ASN A 49 -3.11 13.32 13.89
CA ASN A 49 -4.44 13.89 13.61
C ASN A 49 -5.58 12.87 13.71
N ALA A 50 -5.30 11.57 13.61
CA ALA A 50 -6.33 10.55 13.60
C ALA A 50 -6.97 10.28 14.97
N ALA A 51 -6.44 10.85 16.06
CA ALA A 51 -6.93 10.69 17.42
C ALA A 51 -7.16 9.22 17.83
N VAL A 52 -6.28 8.33 17.37
CA VAL A 52 -6.36 6.89 17.65
C VAL A 52 -5.99 6.60 19.12
N PRO A 53 -6.62 5.61 19.78
CA PRO A 53 -6.41 5.34 21.21
C PRO A 53 -4.95 5.04 21.60
N ASP A 54 -4.20 4.38 20.72
CA ASP A 54 -2.78 4.06 20.92
C ASP A 54 -1.95 4.44 19.69
N VAL A 55 -1.67 5.74 19.54
CA VAL A 55 -0.83 6.26 18.44
C VAL A 55 0.60 5.69 18.49
N LYS A 56 1.09 5.28 19.68
CA LYS A 56 2.45 4.78 19.85
C LYS A 56 2.67 3.44 19.15
N LYS A 57 1.61 2.63 19.00
CA LYS A 57 1.62 1.40 18.19
C LYS A 57 2.14 1.63 16.77
N TYR A 58 1.87 2.80 16.20
CA TYR A 58 2.22 3.20 14.84
C TYR A 58 3.55 3.96 14.75
N ALA A 59 4.27 4.15 15.85
CA ALA A 59 5.56 4.82 15.83
C ALA A 59 6.62 3.96 15.12
N PHE A 60 7.45 4.61 14.31
CA PHE A 60 8.64 4.04 13.69
C PHE A 60 9.68 5.15 13.45
N ASP A 61 10.96 4.82 13.57
CA ASP A 61 12.05 5.80 13.46
C ASP A 61 12.50 6.04 12.02
N SER A 62 12.37 5.03 11.16
CA SER A 62 12.71 5.10 9.74
C SER A 62 11.94 4.06 8.93
N TYR A 63 11.77 4.30 7.64
CA TYR A 63 11.17 3.31 6.73
C TYR A 63 11.99 2.02 6.61
N LEU A 64 13.31 2.06 6.86
CA LEU A 64 14.14 0.85 6.95
C LEU A 64 13.73 -0.01 8.16
N GLY A 65 13.64 0.60 9.34
CA GLY A 65 13.17 -0.10 10.53
C GLY A 65 11.71 -0.55 10.41
N LEU A 66 10.88 0.20 9.69
CA LEU A 66 9.50 -0.21 9.39
C LEU A 66 9.45 -1.44 8.48
N GLU A 67 10.28 -1.49 7.43
CA GLU A 67 10.40 -2.67 6.57
C GLU A 67 10.84 -3.90 7.37
N GLU A 68 11.88 -3.77 8.20
CA GLU A 68 12.35 -4.85 9.07
C GLU A 68 11.25 -5.35 10.02
N ARG A 69 10.51 -4.43 10.66
CA ARG A 69 9.37 -4.76 11.52
C ARG A 69 8.29 -5.53 10.76
N ILE A 70 7.84 -5.01 9.63
CA ILE A 70 6.75 -5.61 8.84
C ILE A 70 7.11 -6.99 8.32
N LEU A 71 8.37 -7.22 7.92
CA LEU A 71 8.82 -8.51 7.43
C LEU A 71 9.05 -9.54 8.54
N ALA A 72 9.25 -9.11 9.79
CA ALA A 72 9.38 -9.98 10.94
C ALA A 72 8.02 -10.45 11.52
N GLU A 73 6.95 -9.71 11.27
CA GLU A 73 5.60 -10.02 11.77
C GLU A 73 4.94 -11.14 10.92
N LYS A 74 4.46 -12.22 11.57
CA LYS A 74 3.68 -13.28 10.89
C LYS A 74 2.41 -12.72 10.23
N VAL A 75 1.73 -11.85 10.96
CA VAL A 75 0.56 -11.09 10.50
C VAL A 75 0.87 -9.62 10.71
N PRO A 76 1.35 -8.92 9.67
CA PRO A 76 1.78 -7.55 9.84
C PRO A 76 0.60 -6.61 10.12
N ASP A 77 0.85 -5.57 10.91
CA ASP A 77 -0.15 -4.53 11.15
C ASP A 77 -0.64 -3.91 9.83
N VAL A 78 -1.96 -3.95 9.60
CA VAL A 78 -2.57 -3.54 8.32
C VAL A 78 -2.29 -2.08 7.97
N VAL A 79 -2.22 -1.20 8.97
CA VAL A 79 -2.00 0.23 8.78
C VAL A 79 -0.56 0.48 8.37
N LEU A 80 0.38 -0.08 9.12
CA LEU A 80 1.81 0.05 8.85
C LEU A 80 2.22 -0.62 7.53
N ARG A 81 1.63 -1.78 7.21
CA ARG A 81 1.84 -2.45 5.92
C ARG A 81 1.32 -1.63 4.75
N THR A 82 0.12 -1.05 4.88
CA THR A 82 -0.47 -0.19 3.84
C THR A 82 0.36 1.09 3.64
N LEU A 83 0.85 1.68 4.73
CA LEU A 83 1.80 2.80 4.70
C LEU A 83 3.09 2.43 3.95
N LEU A 84 3.76 1.35 4.34
CA LEU A 84 5.02 0.92 3.74
C LEU A 84 4.87 0.59 2.25
N LEU A 85 3.78 -0.08 1.87
CA LEU A 85 3.47 -0.41 0.48
C LEU A 85 3.33 0.87 -0.37
N CYS A 86 2.51 1.82 0.07
CA CYS A 86 2.33 3.08 -0.66
C CYS A 86 3.65 3.86 -0.76
N PHE A 87 4.38 3.96 0.36
CA PHE A 87 5.66 4.65 0.41
C PHE A 87 6.67 4.06 -0.59
N THR A 88 6.80 2.74 -0.62
CA THR A 88 7.75 2.04 -1.47
C THR A 88 7.37 2.11 -2.94
N GLN A 89 6.10 1.92 -3.29
CA GLN A 89 5.65 1.98 -4.68
C GLN A 89 5.85 3.36 -5.30
N LEU A 90 5.56 4.44 -4.56
CA LEU A 90 5.82 5.80 -5.04
C LEU A 90 7.33 6.11 -5.11
N GLY A 91 8.11 5.68 -4.12
CA GLY A 91 9.56 5.85 -4.13
C GLY A 91 10.22 5.16 -5.33
N HIS A 92 9.82 3.92 -5.61
CA HIS A 92 10.31 3.17 -6.76
C HIS A 92 9.83 3.76 -8.07
N LEU A 93 8.62 4.30 -8.14
CA LEU A 93 8.13 5.03 -9.31
C LEU A 93 8.99 6.26 -9.60
N ILE A 94 9.22 7.12 -8.60
CA ILE A 94 10.08 8.31 -8.73
C ILE A 94 11.47 7.88 -9.22
N MET A 95 12.09 6.91 -8.55
CA MET A 95 13.40 6.38 -8.94
C MET A 95 13.40 5.84 -10.37
N ARG A 96 12.35 5.11 -10.79
CA ARG A 96 12.25 4.51 -12.12
C ARG A 96 12.14 5.58 -13.21
N LEU A 97 11.33 6.61 -12.98
CA LEU A 97 11.12 7.71 -13.91
C LEU A 97 12.36 8.63 -14.01
N GLU A 98 13.16 8.74 -12.96
CA GLU A 98 14.43 9.46 -13.04
C GLU A 98 15.49 8.67 -13.82
N LYS A 99 15.54 7.34 -13.65
CA LYS A 99 16.54 6.46 -14.30
C LYS A 99 16.23 6.11 -15.76
N ASP A 100 14.97 6.18 -16.17
CA ASP A 100 14.53 5.68 -17.49
C ASP A 100 13.73 6.74 -18.26
N ASP A 101 14.44 7.44 -19.15
CA ASP A 101 13.87 8.49 -20.00
C ASP A 101 12.74 7.99 -20.89
N ARG A 102 12.79 6.72 -21.33
CA ARG A 102 11.76 6.15 -22.18
C ARG A 102 10.48 5.94 -21.39
N VAL A 103 10.56 5.33 -20.21
CA VAL A 103 9.40 5.14 -19.33
C VAL A 103 8.83 6.50 -18.92
N ARG A 104 9.69 7.46 -18.57
CA ARG A 104 9.28 8.83 -18.26
C ARG A 104 8.55 9.50 -19.40
N ALA A 105 9.05 9.40 -20.62
CA ALA A 105 8.41 9.98 -21.80
C ALA A 105 7.07 9.32 -22.17
N LEU A 106 6.91 8.02 -21.89
CA LEU A 106 5.64 7.33 -22.06
C LEU A 106 4.63 7.76 -20.99
N TRP A 107 5.07 7.82 -19.74
CA TRP A 107 4.25 8.25 -18.61
C TRP A 107 3.76 9.69 -18.75
N SER A 108 4.65 10.64 -19.06
CA SER A 108 4.28 12.06 -19.22
C SER A 108 3.30 12.30 -20.36
N LYS A 109 3.32 11.42 -21.38
CA LYS A 109 2.36 11.41 -22.50
C LYS A 109 1.13 10.55 -22.24
N GLN A 110 0.99 9.99 -21.03
CA GLN A 110 -0.11 9.10 -20.63
C GLN A 110 -0.28 7.89 -21.56
N LYS A 111 0.86 7.32 -21.98
CA LYS A 111 0.93 6.14 -22.87
C LYS A 111 1.30 4.84 -22.13
N LEU A 112 1.37 4.88 -20.80
CA LEU A 112 1.52 3.68 -19.97
C LEU A 112 0.13 3.17 -19.59
N LEU A 113 -0.06 1.85 -19.65
CA LEU A 113 -1.22 1.21 -19.04
C LEU A 113 -0.94 1.09 -17.53
N ILE A 114 -1.74 1.75 -16.71
CA ILE A 114 -1.63 1.68 -15.26
C ILE A 114 -2.56 0.59 -14.75
N VAL A 115 -2.00 -0.39 -14.04
CA VAL A 115 -2.73 -1.52 -13.45
C VAL A 115 -2.43 -1.56 -11.97
N ALA A 116 -3.44 -1.80 -11.14
CA ALA A 116 -3.27 -1.81 -9.70
C ALA A 116 -4.19 -2.84 -9.01
N SER A 117 -3.70 -3.41 -7.91
CA SER A 117 -4.47 -4.30 -7.02
C SER A 117 -4.65 -3.65 -5.65
N CYS A 118 -5.86 -3.76 -5.08
CA CYS A 118 -6.21 -3.34 -3.72
C CYS A 118 -5.55 -2.00 -3.28
N ALA A 119 -4.67 -2.00 -2.27
CA ALA A 119 -4.01 -0.79 -1.78
C ALA A 119 -3.05 -0.13 -2.78
N GLY A 120 -2.56 -0.87 -3.78
CA GLY A 120 -1.79 -0.32 -4.90
C GLY A 120 -2.58 0.69 -5.74
N GLN A 121 -3.91 0.73 -5.62
CA GLN A 121 -4.74 1.74 -6.28
C GLN A 121 -4.44 3.16 -5.79
N ILE A 122 -4.02 3.32 -4.53
CA ILE A 122 -3.69 4.63 -3.94
C ILE A 122 -2.49 5.28 -4.66
N PRO A 123 -1.30 4.65 -4.75
CA PRO A 123 -0.19 5.20 -5.50
C PRO A 123 -0.41 5.19 -7.02
N ALA A 124 -1.17 4.24 -7.55
CA ALA A 124 -1.54 4.23 -8.98
C ALA A 124 -2.38 5.44 -9.39
N ALA A 125 -3.30 5.89 -8.52
CA ALA A 125 -4.10 7.08 -8.76
C ALA A 125 -3.23 8.32 -8.91
N LEU A 126 -2.18 8.46 -8.09
CA LEU A 126 -1.23 9.57 -8.23
C LEU A 126 -0.46 9.48 -9.55
N ALA A 127 0.04 8.29 -9.89
CA ALA A 127 0.75 8.07 -11.16
C ALA A 127 -0.12 8.40 -12.38
N ALA A 128 -1.43 8.14 -12.31
CA ALA A 128 -2.38 8.49 -13.38
C ALA A 128 -2.70 9.99 -13.42
N ALA A 129 -2.65 10.67 -12.27
CA ALA A 129 -3.02 12.09 -12.13
C ALA A 129 -1.88 13.07 -12.43
N THR A 130 -0.63 12.59 -12.52
CA THR A 130 0.56 13.43 -12.67
C THR A 130 1.29 13.15 -13.99
N GLN A 131 1.96 14.17 -14.53
CA GLN A 131 2.67 14.08 -15.81
C GLN A 131 4.12 14.58 -15.75
N SER A 132 4.53 15.18 -14.62
CA SER A 132 5.90 15.60 -14.37
C SER A 132 6.46 15.03 -13.08
N LEU A 133 7.78 14.79 -13.05
CA LEU A 133 8.47 14.27 -11.87
C LEU A 133 8.31 15.18 -10.64
N ASP A 134 8.22 16.49 -10.86
CA ASP A 134 8.04 17.47 -9.79
C ASP A 134 6.64 17.37 -9.19
N GLU A 135 5.59 17.34 -10.02
CA GLU A 135 4.20 17.11 -9.56
C GLU A 135 4.06 15.80 -8.78
N LEU A 136 4.65 14.72 -9.30
CA LEU A 136 4.62 13.41 -8.66
C LEU A 136 5.31 13.48 -7.29
N ALA A 137 6.53 14.02 -7.24
CA ALA A 137 7.31 14.09 -5.99
C ALA A 137 6.64 15.00 -4.95
N ASP A 138 6.05 16.12 -5.38
CA ASP A 138 5.41 17.09 -4.49
C ASP A 138 4.14 16.56 -3.84
N ALA A 139 3.33 15.79 -4.58
CA ALA A 139 2.08 15.22 -4.10
C ALA A 139 2.25 13.85 -3.41
N ALA A 140 3.36 13.14 -3.65
CA ALA A 140 3.55 11.78 -3.15
C ALA A 140 3.49 11.67 -1.62
N SER A 141 4.01 12.65 -0.87
CA SER A 141 3.95 12.63 0.59
C SER A 141 2.51 12.69 1.13
N ASP A 142 1.64 13.41 0.45
CA ASP A 142 0.23 13.57 0.84
C ASP A 142 -0.57 12.30 0.52
N ILE A 143 -0.18 11.60 -0.53
CA ILE A 143 -0.73 10.28 -0.87
C ILE A 143 -0.29 9.22 0.14
N VAL A 144 0.93 9.29 0.67
CA VAL A 144 1.35 8.48 1.82
C VAL A 144 0.49 8.76 3.07
N ALA A 145 0.18 10.03 3.36
CA ALA A 145 -0.77 10.36 4.44
C ALA A 145 -2.20 9.84 4.15
N THR A 146 -2.59 9.74 2.88
CA THR A 146 -3.87 9.14 2.46
C THR A 146 -3.89 7.64 2.73
N SER A 147 -2.79 6.93 2.47
CA SER A 147 -2.70 5.49 2.76
C SER A 147 -2.77 5.19 4.27
N VAL A 148 -2.20 6.06 5.12
CA VAL A 148 -2.38 5.97 6.58
C VAL A 148 -3.85 6.05 6.97
N ARG A 149 -4.56 7.07 6.48
CA ARG A 149 -5.99 7.26 6.78
C ARG A 149 -6.83 6.07 6.29
N ALA A 150 -6.54 5.56 5.10
CA ALA A 150 -7.21 4.38 4.56
C ALA A 150 -6.96 3.14 5.43
N GLY A 151 -5.70 2.89 5.83
CA GLY A 151 -5.33 1.78 6.71
C GLY A 151 -6.02 1.87 8.06
N LEU A 152 -6.07 3.06 8.67
CA LEU A 152 -6.75 3.31 9.94
C LEU A 152 -8.26 3.06 9.86
N ASP A 153 -8.91 3.46 8.76
CA ASP A 153 -10.34 3.19 8.59
C ASP A 153 -10.61 1.69 8.42
N VAL A 154 -9.74 0.96 7.71
CA VAL A 154 -9.81 -0.50 7.64
C VAL A 154 -9.63 -1.13 9.02
N ASP A 155 -8.60 -0.74 9.77
CA ASP A 155 -8.34 -1.27 11.12
C ASP A 155 -9.48 -1.00 12.11
N ARG A 156 -10.09 0.19 12.03
CA ARG A 156 -11.26 0.55 12.82
C ARG A 156 -12.45 -0.33 12.48
N ARG A 157 -12.80 -0.46 11.19
CA ARG A 157 -13.93 -1.29 10.75
C ARG A 157 -13.74 -2.75 11.14
N THR A 158 -12.54 -3.29 11.04
CA THR A 158 -12.28 -4.69 11.42
C THR A 158 -12.29 -4.89 12.94
N SER A 159 -12.05 -3.85 13.74
CA SER A 159 -12.07 -3.96 15.22
C SER A 159 -13.47 -4.19 15.78
N GLU A 160 -14.50 -3.75 15.05
CA GLU A 160 -15.91 -3.93 15.41
C GLU A 160 -16.34 -5.40 15.36
N TYR A 161 -15.62 -6.27 14.65
CA TYR A 161 -15.98 -7.68 14.47
C TYR A 161 -15.50 -8.61 15.60
N SER A 162 -14.77 -8.11 16.60
CA SER A 162 -14.24 -8.91 17.75
C SER A 162 -13.54 -10.21 17.34
N ASP A 163 -12.85 -10.19 16.18
CA ASP A 163 -12.23 -11.38 15.57
C ASP A 163 -10.79 -11.60 16.07
N ASP A 164 -10.28 -12.82 15.88
CA ASP A 164 -8.89 -13.15 16.17
C ASP A 164 -7.95 -12.45 15.17
N ARG A 165 -7.15 -11.52 15.68
CA ARG A 165 -6.19 -10.75 14.89
C ARG A 165 -4.82 -11.41 14.77
N SER A 166 -4.65 -12.62 15.30
CA SER A 166 -3.40 -13.38 15.20
C SER A 166 -3.26 -14.14 13.87
N GLU A 167 -4.33 -14.19 13.06
CA GLU A 167 -4.36 -14.86 11.77
C GLU A 167 -4.76 -13.90 10.63
N SER A 168 -4.48 -14.31 9.40
CA SER A 168 -4.80 -13.52 8.20
C SER A 168 -6.31 -13.47 7.94
N TRP A 169 -6.81 -12.27 7.62
CA TRP A 169 -8.19 -12.05 7.16
C TRP A 169 -8.45 -12.49 5.72
N ALA A 170 -7.40 -12.86 4.98
CA ALA A 170 -7.50 -13.31 3.60
C ALA A 170 -6.69 -14.59 3.38
N THR A 171 -7.22 -15.47 2.55
CA THR A 171 -6.53 -16.70 2.13
C THR A 171 -6.72 -16.92 0.63
N ALA A 172 -5.66 -17.39 -0.03
CA ALA A 172 -5.72 -17.82 -1.42
C ALA A 172 -6.10 -19.30 -1.47
N VAL A 173 -7.03 -19.66 -2.36
CA VAL A 173 -7.51 -21.03 -2.53
C VAL A 173 -7.28 -21.50 -3.96
N GLY A 174 -6.93 -22.79 -4.12
CA GLY A 174 -6.59 -23.39 -5.42
C GLY A 174 -7.78 -23.92 -6.22
N VAL A 175 -8.96 -23.30 -6.07
CA VAL A 175 -10.22 -23.74 -6.70
C VAL A 175 -10.78 -22.66 -7.64
N SER A 176 -11.75 -23.03 -8.47
CA SER A 176 -12.43 -22.06 -9.34
C SER A 176 -13.24 -21.04 -8.53
N LEU A 177 -13.50 -19.87 -9.11
CA LEU A 177 -14.35 -18.84 -8.47
C LEU A 177 -15.75 -19.39 -8.15
N GLU A 178 -16.34 -20.15 -9.08
CA GLU A 178 -17.67 -20.73 -8.93
C GLU A 178 -17.71 -21.73 -7.77
N GLU A 179 -16.70 -22.61 -7.68
CA GLU A 179 -16.57 -23.57 -6.59
C GLU A 179 -16.39 -22.87 -5.23
N ALA A 180 -15.48 -21.88 -5.16
CA ALA A 180 -15.26 -21.10 -3.93
C ALA A 180 -16.55 -20.42 -3.46
N GLN A 181 -17.31 -19.81 -4.38
CA GLN A 181 -18.58 -19.16 -4.08
C GLN A 181 -19.63 -20.16 -3.57
N GLY A 182 -19.73 -21.34 -4.19
CA GLY A 182 -20.65 -22.40 -3.75
C GLY A 182 -20.35 -22.91 -2.34
N VAL A 183 -19.07 -23.14 -2.02
CA VAL A 183 -18.63 -23.58 -0.69
C VAL A 183 -18.90 -22.51 0.36
N VAL A 184 -18.55 -21.24 0.09
CA VAL A 184 -18.79 -20.12 1.01
C VAL A 184 -20.29 -19.91 1.26
N ALA A 185 -21.12 -19.99 0.22
CA ALA A 185 -22.57 -19.86 0.34
C ALA A 185 -23.16 -20.96 1.25
N THR A 186 -22.74 -22.21 1.04
CA THR A 186 -23.16 -23.35 1.86
C THR A 186 -22.74 -23.19 3.32
N PHE A 187 -21.49 -22.79 3.56
CA PHE A 187 -20.97 -22.52 4.90
C PHE A 187 -21.79 -21.44 5.62
N ASN A 188 -22.02 -20.30 4.96
CA ASN A 188 -22.77 -19.18 5.55
C ASN A 188 -24.21 -19.56 5.89
N GLN A 189 -24.90 -20.31 5.01
CA GLN A 189 -26.25 -20.80 5.28
C GLN A 189 -26.31 -21.71 6.52
N SER A 190 -25.34 -22.61 6.67
CA SER A 190 -25.26 -23.52 7.83
C SER A 190 -25.07 -22.78 9.17
N LYS A 191 -24.43 -21.60 9.17
CA LYS A 191 -24.21 -20.80 10.38
C LYS A 191 -25.41 -19.94 10.76
N VAL A 192 -26.21 -19.49 9.79
CA VAL A 192 -27.45 -18.74 10.05
C VAL A 192 -28.53 -19.62 10.69
N SER A 193 -28.66 -20.87 10.24
CA SER A 193 -29.61 -21.84 10.80
C SER A 193 -29.28 -22.23 12.25
N HIS A 194 -28.01 -22.22 12.65
CA HIS A 194 -27.61 -22.49 14.04
C HIS A 194 -27.77 -21.29 15.00
N ARG A 195 -27.82 -20.05 14.51
CA ARG A 195 -28.08 -18.87 15.35
C ARG A 195 -29.57 -18.61 15.63
N SER A 196 -30.46 -19.28 14.91
CA SER A 196 -31.92 -19.09 15.02
C SER A 196 -32.61 -20.00 16.06
N ILE A 197 -31.83 -20.73 16.87
CA ILE A 197 -32.32 -21.72 17.86
C ILE A 197 -32.01 -21.29 19.32
N CYS A 198 -31.53 -20.06 19.54
CA CYS A 198 -31.35 -19.50 20.88
C CYS A 198 -32.27 -18.30 21.10
#